data_AF-F1LG15-F1
#
_entry.id   AF-F1LG15-F1
#
_cell.length_a   1.000
_cell.length_b   1.000
_cell.length_c   1.000
_cell.angle_alpha   90.00
_cell.angle_beta   90.00
_cell.angle_gamma   90.00
#
_symmetry.space_group_name_H-M   'P 1'
#
loop_
_entity.id
_entity.type
_entity.pdbx_description
1 polymer ?
#
loop_
_entity_poly.entity_id
_entity_poly.type
_entity_poly.pdbx_seq_one_letter_code
_entity_poly.pdbx_strand_id
1 'polypeptide(L)'
;MRNANVRIRERVMTAKLYDLPTIVEVMKTTDRKNVYEVADVSQIMVCSSTADSSSSERMPKTKSNKAYQWPNGLTPPMKNARKKRFRKAIKKKYVDVPEIERELKMLLRTDIAAESVRWEIITI
;
A
#
# COMPACT_ATOMS: atom_id res chain seq x y z
N MET A 1 4.17 -3.44 10.23
CA MET A 1 4.82 -4.77 10.23
C MET A 1 5.16 -5.14 8.78
N ARG A 2 6.33 -4.73 8.27
CA ARG A 2 6.72 -4.87 6.85
C ARG A 2 8.16 -5.39 6.66
N ASN A 3 8.85 -5.71 7.75
CA ASN A 3 10.22 -6.20 7.77
C ASN A 3 10.21 -7.64 8.30
N ALA A 4 11.03 -8.51 7.73
CA ALA A 4 11.17 -9.90 8.11
C ALA A 4 12.64 -10.34 7.98
N ASN A 5 12.99 -11.47 8.58
CA ASN A 5 14.26 -12.15 8.34
C ASN A 5 13.96 -13.50 7.69
N VAL A 6 14.65 -13.81 6.59
CA VAL A 6 14.52 -15.07 5.87
C VAL A 6 15.80 -15.85 6.04
N ARG A 7 15.71 -17.06 6.59
CA ARG A 7 16.85 -17.96 6.79
C ARG A 7 16.84 -19.03 5.71
N ILE A 8 17.93 -19.11 4.95
CA ILE A 8 18.15 -20.14 3.93
C ILE A 8 19.41 -20.90 4.34
N ARG A 9 19.24 -22.13 4.82
CA ARG A 9 20.31 -22.93 5.45
C ARG A 9 20.93 -22.17 6.63
N GLU A 10 22.22 -21.86 6.56
CA GLU A 10 22.97 -21.12 7.59
C GLU A 10 22.97 -19.60 7.36
N ARG A 11 22.48 -19.12 6.21
CA ARG A 11 22.48 -17.70 5.86
C ARG A 11 21.18 -17.05 6.29
N VAL A 12 21.28 -15.92 7.00
CA VAL A 12 20.14 -15.07 7.34
C VAL A 12 20.16 -13.83 6.45
N MET A 13 19.03 -13.54 5.81
CA MET A 13 18.83 -12.37 4.95
C MET A 13 17.75 -11.48 5.55
N THR A 14 17.93 -10.17 5.41
CA THR A 14 16.88 -9.21 5.76
C THR A 14 15.90 -9.12 4.60
N ALA A 15 14.60 -9.05 4.89
CA ALA A 15 13.55 -8.98 3.89
C ALA A 15 12.56 -7.88 4.20
N LYS A 16 12.01 -7.27 3.15
CA LYS A 16 10.96 -6.26 3.24
C LYS A 16 9.77 -6.67 2.38
N LEU A 17 8.56 -6.47 2.92
CA LEU A 17 7.30 -6.77 2.26
C LEU A 17 6.80 -5.53 1.51
N TYR A 18 6.58 -5.66 0.21
CA TYR A 18 6.11 -4.59 -0.68
C TYR A 18 4.77 -4.96 -1.32
N ASP A 19 3.98 -3.94 -1.65
CA ASP A 19 2.69 -4.09 -2.35
C ASP A 19 2.92 -4.07 -3.86
N LEU A 20 2.53 -5.16 -4.54
CA LEU A 20 2.56 -5.25 -5.99
C LEU A 20 1.58 -4.25 -6.62
N PRO A 21 1.88 -3.77 -7.83
CA PRO A 21 0.93 -2.95 -8.59
C PRO A 21 -0.23 -3.76 -9.16
N THR A 22 -0.06 -5.06 -9.35
CA THR A 22 -1.02 -5.97 -9.95
C THR A 22 -1.52 -6.97 -8.91
N ILE A 23 -2.80 -7.34 -8.99
CA ILE A 23 -3.33 -8.55 -8.34
C ILE A 23 -2.95 -9.73 -9.23
N VAL A 24 -2.46 -10.80 -8.60
CA VAL A 24 -2.03 -12.03 -9.28
C VAL A 24 -2.87 -13.18 -8.75
N GLU A 25 -3.73 -13.70 -9.60
CA GLU A 25 -4.53 -14.89 -9.31
C GLU A 25 -3.63 -16.15 -9.36
N VAL A 26 -3.66 -16.93 -8.29
CA VAL A 26 -2.99 -18.22 -8.19
C VAL A 26 -3.98 -19.30 -8.57
N MET A 27 -3.65 -20.03 -9.64
CA MET A 27 -4.50 -21.10 -10.16
C MET A 27 -3.79 -22.46 -10.06
N LYS A 28 -4.56 -23.52 -9.84
CA LYS A 28 -4.12 -24.91 -9.92
C LYS A 28 -4.78 -25.63 -11.09
N THR A 29 -4.09 -26.61 -11.65
CA THR A 29 -4.63 -27.50 -12.69
C THR A 29 -4.09 -28.91 -12.52
N THR A 30 -4.88 -29.91 -12.88
CA THR A 30 -4.48 -31.33 -12.92
C THR A 30 -4.35 -31.83 -14.36
N ASP A 31 -5.15 -31.30 -15.28
CA ASP A 31 -5.28 -31.75 -16.67
C ASP A 31 -4.69 -30.76 -17.69
N ARG A 32 -4.15 -29.63 -17.23
CA ARG A 32 -3.62 -28.51 -18.05
C ARG A 32 -4.66 -27.87 -18.97
N LYS A 33 -5.95 -28.11 -18.74
CA LYS A 33 -7.06 -27.53 -19.51
C LYS A 33 -7.96 -26.73 -18.58
N ASN A 34 -8.38 -27.33 -17.48
CA ASN A 34 -9.19 -26.69 -16.47
C ASN A 34 -8.27 -26.08 -15.41
N VAL A 35 -8.46 -24.79 -15.14
CA VAL A 35 -7.75 -24.04 -14.11
C VAL A 35 -8.74 -23.65 -13.03
N TYR A 36 -8.35 -23.82 -11.77
CA TYR A 36 -9.16 -23.49 -10.60
C TYR A 36 -8.41 -22.49 -9.75
N GLU A 37 -9.08 -21.39 -9.41
CA GLU A 37 -8.54 -20.36 -8.53
C GLU A 37 -8.29 -20.91 -7.12
N VAL A 38 -7.21 -20.46 -6.50
CA VAL A 38 -6.78 -20.87 -5.16
C VAL A 38 -6.61 -19.67 -4.24
N ALA A 39 -6.01 -18.58 -4.72
CA ALA A 39 -5.73 -17.40 -3.93
C ALA A 39 -5.38 -16.19 -4.80
N ASP A 40 -5.50 -15.00 -4.22
CA ASP A 40 -4.95 -13.77 -4.76
C ASP A 40 -3.65 -13.37 -4.06
N VAL A 41 -2.66 -12.96 -4.86
CA VAL A 41 -1.39 -12.42 -4.37
C VAL A 41 -1.25 -10.97 -4.83
N SER A 42 -1.11 -10.07 -3.87
CA SER A 42 -0.94 -8.63 -4.11
C SER A 42 0.32 -8.05 -3.44
N GLN A 43 1.16 -8.90 -2.86
CA GLN A 43 2.37 -8.52 -2.14
C GLN A 43 3.56 -9.38 -2.53
N ILE A 44 4.77 -8.83 -2.36
CA ILE A 44 6.03 -9.51 -2.62
C ILE A 44 7.01 -9.24 -1.49
N MET A 45 7.71 -10.28 -1.05
CA MET A 45 8.80 -10.17 -0.09
C MET A 45 10.13 -10.17 -0.83
N VAL A 46 10.92 -9.10 -0.65
CA VAL A 46 12.22 -8.94 -1.31
C VAL A 46 13.31 -9.09 -0.27
N CYS A 47 14.21 -10.05 -0.49
CA CYS A 47 15.35 -10.32 0.39
C CYS A 47 16.59 -9.56 -0.10
N SER A 48 17.29 -8.88 0.82
CA SER A 48 18.61 -8.30 0.56
C SER A 48 19.69 -9.09 1.31
N SER A 49 20.78 -9.37 0.60
CA SER A 49 21.92 -10.13 1.11
C SER A 49 22.83 -9.28 1.98
N THR A 50 22.93 -8.00 1.67
CA THR A 50 23.60 -7.02 2.51
C THR A 50 22.59 -6.53 3.52
N ALA A 51 22.99 -6.43 4.78
CA ALA A 51 22.29 -5.53 5.69
C ALA A 51 22.48 -4.14 5.10
N ASP A 52 21.60 -3.75 4.18
CA ASP A 52 21.65 -2.44 3.53
C ASP A 52 21.43 -1.41 4.63
N SER A 53 22.54 -0.94 5.20
CA SER A 53 22.67 0.18 6.11
C SER A 53 22.30 1.52 5.46
N SER A 54 21.78 1.49 4.22
CA SER A 54 21.46 2.65 3.39
C SER A 54 19.97 3.01 3.33
N SER A 55 19.13 2.54 4.27
CA SER A 55 17.73 3.03 4.33
C SER A 55 17.17 3.17 5.74
N SER A 56 18.02 3.50 6.71
CA SER A 56 17.61 4.22 7.92
C SER A 56 17.54 5.74 7.68
N GLU A 57 17.20 6.18 6.47
CA GLU A 57 16.66 7.52 6.32
C GLU A 57 15.29 7.52 6.99
N ARG A 58 15.19 8.24 8.11
CA ARG A 58 13.94 8.55 8.80
C ARG A 58 13.06 9.33 7.82
N MET A 59 12.38 8.63 6.93
CA MET A 59 11.41 9.26 6.05
C MET A 59 10.32 9.89 6.93
N PRO A 60 9.94 11.16 6.69
CA PRO A 60 8.91 11.82 7.46
C PRO A 60 7.64 10.97 7.44
N LYS A 61 7.08 10.72 8.63
CA LYS A 61 5.93 9.83 8.90
C LYS A 61 4.70 10.11 8.02
N THR A 62 4.66 11.24 7.33
CA THR A 62 3.60 11.71 6.43
C THR A 62 3.63 11.13 5.01
N LYS A 63 4.67 10.41 4.57
CA LYS A 63 4.72 9.76 3.22
C LYS A 63 4.70 8.22 3.26
N SER A 64 4.24 7.63 4.37
CA SER A 64 4.41 6.20 4.70
C SER A 64 3.90 5.21 3.65
N ASN A 65 2.75 5.48 3.00
CA ASN A 65 2.16 4.50 2.08
C ASN A 65 2.89 4.34 0.74
N LYS A 66 3.65 5.33 0.28
CA LYS A 66 4.40 5.21 -1.00
C LYS A 66 5.69 4.41 -0.85
N ALA A 67 6.26 4.35 0.36
CA ALA A 67 7.53 3.70 0.61
C ALA A 67 7.48 2.17 0.38
N TYR A 68 6.31 1.55 0.53
CA TYR A 68 6.11 0.11 0.35
C TYR A 68 5.50 -0.27 -1.00
N GLN A 69 5.32 0.68 -1.93
CA GLN A 69 4.78 0.37 -3.25
C GLN A 69 5.86 -0.17 -4.17
N TRP A 70 5.71 -1.41 -4.60
CA TRP A 70 6.58 -1.97 -5.63
C TRP A 70 6.28 -1.32 -6.99
N PRO A 71 7.30 -0.88 -7.74
CA PRO A 71 7.09 -0.16 -9.00
C PRO A 71 6.69 -1.08 -10.17
N ASN A 72 7.09 -2.34 -10.14
CA ASN A 72 6.97 -3.30 -11.25
C ASN A 72 5.93 -4.38 -10.96
N GLY A 73 5.26 -4.92 -11.97
CA GLY A 73 4.57 -6.22 -11.83
C GLY A 73 5.56 -7.39 -11.93
N LEU A 74 5.07 -8.61 -11.75
CA LEU A 74 5.90 -9.82 -11.82
C LEU A 74 6.35 -10.15 -13.25
N THR A 75 5.56 -9.80 -14.26
CA THR A 75 5.83 -10.14 -15.66
C THR A 75 6.61 -9.02 -16.37
N PRO A 76 7.49 -9.33 -17.34
CA PRO A 76 8.29 -8.33 -18.05
C PRO A 76 7.48 -7.17 -18.68
N PRO A 77 6.30 -7.41 -19.29
CA PRO A 77 5.47 -6.33 -19.80
C PRO A 77 5.04 -5.34 -18.71
N MET A 78 4.92 -5.76 -17.45
CA MET A 78 4.43 -4.95 -16.33
C MET A 78 5.53 -4.13 -15.63
N LYS A 79 6.68 -3.92 -16.28
CA LYS A 79 7.72 -2.99 -15.79
C LYS A 79 7.17 -1.57 -15.66
N ASN A 80 7.31 -0.98 -14.48
CA ASN A 80 6.79 0.35 -14.12
C ASN A 80 5.28 0.53 -14.37
N ALA A 81 4.47 -0.52 -14.16
CA ALA A 81 3.04 -0.54 -14.48
C ALA A 81 2.26 0.67 -13.95
N ARG A 82 2.49 1.09 -12.69
CA ARG A 82 1.79 2.24 -12.08
C ARG A 82 1.98 3.56 -12.84
N LYS A 83 3.16 3.74 -13.48
CA LYS A 83 3.50 4.97 -14.21
C LYS A 83 3.17 4.86 -15.70
N LYS A 84 3.37 3.68 -16.30
CA LYS A 84 3.31 3.49 -17.75
C LYS A 84 1.99 2.92 -18.27
N ARG A 85 1.29 2.10 -17.49
CA ARG A 85 0.14 1.31 -17.97
C ARG A 85 -1.16 1.65 -17.26
N PHE A 86 -1.09 1.99 -15.99
CA PHE A 86 -2.30 2.30 -15.23
C PHE A 86 -2.77 3.72 -15.53
N ARG A 87 -4.01 3.83 -15.97
CA ARG A 87 -4.71 5.12 -16.06
C ARG A 87 -4.76 5.74 -14.66
N LYS A 88 -4.32 6.99 -14.54
CA LYS A 88 -4.40 7.72 -13.27
C LYS A 88 -5.87 7.91 -12.90
N ALA A 89 -6.27 7.35 -11.77
CA ALA A 89 -7.59 7.62 -11.22
C ALA A 89 -7.70 9.12 -10.89
N ILE A 90 -8.82 9.73 -11.26
CA ILE A 90 -9.17 11.08 -10.81
C ILE A 90 -9.39 10.96 -9.31
N LYS A 91 -8.45 11.50 -8.53
CA LYS A 91 -8.60 11.54 -7.08
C LYS A 91 -9.76 12.47 -6.77
N LYS A 92 -10.86 11.94 -6.24
CA LYS A 92 -11.84 12.77 -5.55
C LYS A 92 -11.11 13.35 -4.33
N LYS A 93 -10.72 14.63 -4.39
CA LYS A 93 -9.91 15.31 -3.35
C LYS A 93 -10.49 15.17 -1.94
N TYR A 94 -11.78 14.88 -1.83
CA TYR A 94 -12.54 14.95 -0.59
C TYR A 94 -12.75 13.62 0.15
N VAL A 95 -12.42 12.47 -0.45
CA VAL A 95 -12.91 11.16 0.07
C VAL A 95 -11.82 10.32 0.77
N ASP A 96 -10.55 10.40 0.37
CA ASP A 96 -9.52 9.43 0.78
C ASP A 96 -8.43 10.02 1.67
N VAL A 97 -8.79 10.83 2.66
CA VAL A 97 -7.81 11.32 3.63
C VAL A 97 -8.27 10.92 5.03
N PRO A 98 -7.66 9.88 5.64
CA PRO A 98 -7.95 9.47 7.01
C PRO A 98 -7.81 10.61 8.03
N GLU A 99 -7.00 11.62 7.70
CA GLU A 99 -6.85 12.85 8.47
C GLU A 99 -8.13 13.71 8.44
N ILE A 100 -8.77 13.86 7.28
CA ILE A 100 -10.06 14.57 7.14
C ILE A 100 -11.13 13.84 7.94
N GLU A 101 -11.20 12.51 7.88
CA GLU A 101 -12.16 11.75 8.69
C GLU A 101 -11.92 11.90 10.20
N ARG A 102 -10.65 11.90 10.62
CA ARG A 102 -10.28 12.11 12.03
C ARG A 102 -10.71 13.49 12.51
N GLU A 103 -10.47 14.51 11.70
CA GLU A 103 -10.78 15.90 12.03
C GLU A 103 -12.29 16.15 12.02
N LEU A 104 -13.01 15.62 11.03
CA LEU A 104 -14.47 15.62 10.99
C LEU A 104 -15.07 14.97 12.24
N LYS A 105 -14.56 13.80 12.65
CA LYS A 105 -15.00 13.13 13.88
C LYS A 105 -14.72 13.95 15.13
N MET A 106 -13.61 14.69 15.16
CA MET A 106 -13.33 15.60 16.27
C MET A 106 -14.34 16.75 16.32
N LEU A 107 -14.58 17.42 15.20
CA LEU A 107 -15.55 18.51 15.10
C LEU A 107 -16.94 18.05 15.57
N LEU A 108 -17.43 16.94 15.03
CA LEU A 108 -18.74 16.39 15.40
C LEU A 108 -18.84 16.02 16.89
N ARG A 109 -17.76 15.55 17.53
CA ARG A 109 -17.75 15.28 18.98
C ARG A 109 -17.80 16.55 19.80
N THR A 110 -17.08 17.58 19.39
CA THR A 110 -17.10 18.89 20.05
C THR A 110 -18.47 19.52 19.94
N ASP A 111 -19.11 19.42 18.77
CA ASP A 111 -20.46 19.93 18.53
C ASP A 111 -21.51 19.23 19.42
N ILE A 112 -21.42 17.91 19.59
CA ILE A 112 -22.31 17.15 20.49
C ILE A 112 -22.14 17.57 21.96
N ALA A 113 -20.92 17.95 22.36
CA ALA A 113 -20.63 18.38 23.73
C ALA A 113 -20.98 19.86 23.99
N ALA A 114 -21.29 20.63 22.95
CA ALA A 114 -21.63 22.03 23.05
C ALA A 114 -23.11 22.23 23.38
N GLU A 115 -23.43 23.31 24.08
CA GLU A 115 -24.82 23.70 24.38
C GLU A 115 -25.55 24.24 23.14
N SER A 116 -24.83 24.95 22.26
CA SER A 116 -25.36 25.41 20.97
C SER A 116 -24.25 25.44 19.91
N VAL A 117 -24.63 25.22 18.65
CA VAL A 117 -23.71 25.11 17.51
C VAL A 117 -24.23 25.97 16.35
N ARG A 118 -23.36 26.76 15.72
CA ARG A 118 -23.66 27.54 14.50
C ARG A 118 -22.47 27.46 13.55
N TRP A 119 -22.76 27.22 12.27
CA TRP A 119 -21.78 27.27 11.19
C TRP A 119 -22.37 28.00 9.98
N GLU A 120 -21.50 28.57 9.16
CA GLU A 120 -21.88 29.21 7.90
C GLU A 120 -20.79 28.96 6.85
N ILE A 121 -21.18 28.83 5.58
CA ILE A 121 -20.24 28.74 4.46
C ILE A 121 -19.98 30.15 3.96
N ILE A 122 -18.74 30.61 4.12
CA ILE A 122 -18.29 31.90 3.58
C ILE A 122 -17.70 31.63 2.19
N THR A 123 -18.39 32.06 1.14
CA THR A 123 -17.84 32.10 -0.22
C THR A 123 -16.95 33.33 -0.38
N ILE A 124 -15.73 33.11 -0.89
CA ILE A 124 -14.79 34.16 -1.33
C ILE A 124 -15.04 34.47 -2.80
#